data_AF-A0A0D6A2Z6-F1
#
_entry.id   AF-A0A0D6A2Z6-F1
#
_cell.length_a   1.000
_cell.length_b   1.000
_cell.length_c   1.000
_cell.angle_alpha   90.00
_cell.angle_beta   90.00
_cell.angle_gamma   90.00
#
_symmetry.space_group_name_H-M   'P 1'
#
loop_
_entity.id
_entity.type
_entity.pdbx_description
1 polymer ?
#
loop_
_entity_poly.entity_id
_entity_poly.type
_entity_poly.pdbx_seq_one_letter_code
_entity_poly.pdbx_strand_id
1 'polypeptide(L)'
;MAGRFSSSLAGWYFASKHAVEALSDSLRMEVKRFGIKVVLIEPGAIKSNWSHIAMDHLVKSSRGTDYEKVANKMARQTNKIYASKFASKPSLVAKKIKKVVDSNHLRPRYLFGFSAKPTIFFNAILPTRLMDKLIPMFM
;
A
#
# COMPACT_ATOMS: atom_id res chain seq x y z
N MET A 1 -0.76 -3.19 -2.21
CA MET A 1 0.02 -2.13 -2.88
C MET A 1 1.34 -1.82 -2.17
N ALA A 2 1.32 -1.37 -0.91
CA ALA A 2 2.54 -0.98 -0.18
C ALA A 2 3.53 -2.13 0.14
N GLY A 3 3.13 -3.40 0.04
CA GLY A 3 4.05 -4.53 0.18
C GLY A 3 4.84 -4.87 -1.10
N ARG A 4 4.60 -4.15 -2.20
CA ARG A 4 5.17 -4.46 -3.52
C ARG A 4 5.69 -3.22 -4.26
N PHE A 5 5.81 -2.12 -3.54
CA PHE A 5 6.23 -0.81 -4.03
C PHE A 5 6.77 -0.02 -2.84
N SER A 6 7.76 0.85 -3.08
CA SER A 6 8.37 1.70 -2.06
C SER A 6 8.47 3.14 -2.54
N SER A 7 8.40 4.09 -1.60
CA SER A 7 8.62 5.51 -1.86
C SER A 7 9.39 6.16 -0.71
N SER A 8 9.94 7.34 -0.98
CA SER A 8 10.67 8.16 -0.01
C SER A 8 9.80 8.56 1.20
N LEU A 9 10.45 8.93 2.30
CA LEU A 9 9.84 9.42 3.56
C LEU A 9 8.88 8.44 4.29
N ALA A 10 8.69 7.23 3.77
CA ALA A 10 7.90 6.18 4.40
C ALA A 10 8.56 4.79 4.30
N GLY A 11 9.90 4.74 4.20
CA GLY A 11 10.66 3.50 3.98
C GLY A 11 10.38 2.41 5.02
N TRP A 12 10.30 2.77 6.31
CA TRP A 12 9.95 1.86 7.40
C TRP A 12 8.55 1.25 7.24
N TYR A 13 7.59 2.03 6.75
CA TYR A 13 6.24 1.56 6.47
C TYR A 13 6.24 0.54 5.32
N PHE A 14 6.90 0.87 4.20
CA PHE A 14 7.01 -0.04 3.06
C PHE A 14 7.76 -1.33 3.42
N ALA A 15 8.85 -1.24 4.19
CA ALA A 15 9.58 -2.41 4.70
C ALA A 15 8.66 -3.32 5.53
N SER A 16 7.88 -2.75 6.46
CA SER A 16 6.93 -3.52 7.26
C SER A 16 5.88 -4.23 6.40
N LYS A 17 5.42 -3.58 5.31
CA LYS A 17 4.43 -4.16 4.41
C LYS A 17 5.03 -5.22 3.49
N HIS A 18 6.29 -5.08 3.05
CA HIS A 18 6.98 -6.15 2.33
C HIS A 18 7.22 -7.37 3.23
N ALA A 19 7.55 -7.16 4.51
CA ALA A 19 7.69 -8.25 5.47
C ALA A 19 6.37 -9.04 5.64
N VAL A 20 5.21 -8.36 5.65
CA VAL A 20 3.91 -9.03 5.68
C VAL A 20 3.68 -9.88 4.43
N GLU A 21 4.13 -9.45 3.25
CA GLU A 21 4.05 -10.27 2.03
C GLU A 21 4.87 -11.56 2.18
N ALA A 22 6.13 -11.44 2.59
CA ALA A 22 7.03 -12.57 2.75
C ALA A 22 6.56 -13.55 3.83
N LEU A 23 6.09 -13.02 4.97
CA LEU A 23 5.52 -13.81 6.05
C LEU A 23 4.28 -14.56 5.60
N SER A 24 3.37 -13.91 4.88
CA SER A 24 2.14 -14.54 4.41
C SER A 24 2.40 -15.62 3.37
N ASP A 25 3.37 -15.43 2.47
CA ASP A 25 3.76 -16.45 1.50
C ASP A 25 4.39 -17.66 2.17
N SER A 26 5.27 -17.44 3.14
CA SER A 26 5.90 -18.51 3.94
C SER A 26 4.83 -19.31 4.70
N LEU A 27 3.98 -18.60 5.45
CA LEU A 27 2.90 -19.21 6.22
C LEU A 27 1.96 -20.02 5.33
N ARG A 28 1.60 -19.50 4.14
CA ARG A 28 0.75 -20.22 3.17
C ARG A 28 1.33 -21.58 2.77
N MET A 29 2.65 -21.70 2.65
CA MET A 29 3.31 -22.97 2.31
C MET A 29 3.34 -23.92 3.52
N GLU A 30 3.69 -23.40 4.70
CA GLU A 30 3.78 -24.16 5.94
C GLU A 30 2.45 -24.79 6.35
N VAL A 31 1.37 -24.00 6.29
CA VAL A 31 0.06 -24.43 6.81
C VAL A 31 -0.80 -25.17 5.80
N LYS A 32 -0.36 -25.28 4.53
CA LYS A 32 -1.09 -25.93 3.45
C LYS A 32 -1.48 -27.37 3.79
N ARG A 33 -0.57 -28.12 4.45
CA ARG A 33 -0.80 -29.51 4.86
C ARG A 33 -1.92 -29.68 5.89
N PHE A 34 -2.28 -28.61 6.60
CA PHE A 34 -3.36 -28.60 7.59
C PHE A 34 -4.70 -28.16 6.97
N GLY A 35 -4.77 -27.94 5.66
CA GLY A 35 -5.98 -27.44 4.99
C GLY A 35 -6.28 -25.97 5.27
N ILE A 36 -5.38 -25.23 5.94
CA ILE A 36 -5.53 -23.80 6.23
C ILE A 36 -5.17 -22.99 4.99
N LYS A 37 -6.03 -22.02 4.63
CA LYS A 37 -5.84 -21.14 3.47
C LYS A 37 -5.41 -19.75 3.95
N VAL A 38 -4.25 -19.29 3.49
CA VAL A 38 -3.74 -17.93 3.76
C VAL A 38 -3.94 -17.08 2.50
N VAL A 39 -4.56 -15.91 2.67
CA VAL A 39 -4.89 -14.99 1.57
C VAL A 39 -4.49 -13.57 1.93
N LEU A 40 -3.81 -12.90 1.01
CA LEU A 40 -3.43 -11.49 1.11
C LEU A 40 -4.47 -10.58 0.44
N ILE A 41 -4.95 -9.61 1.20
CA ILE A 41 -5.85 -8.54 0.74
C ILE A 41 -5.01 -7.29 0.54
N GLU A 42 -4.79 -6.90 -0.71
CA GLU A 42 -3.89 -5.80 -1.08
C GLU A 42 -4.69 -4.61 -1.63
N PRO A 43 -5.22 -3.72 -0.79
CA PRO A 43 -5.89 -2.51 -1.26
C PRO A 43 -4.88 -1.49 -1.80
N GLY A 44 -5.35 -0.61 -2.68
CA GLY A 44 -4.77 0.71 -2.98
C GLY A 44 -5.15 1.74 -1.91
N ALA A 45 -5.20 3.02 -2.28
CA ALA A 45 -5.61 4.08 -1.35
C ALA A 45 -7.06 3.88 -0.86
N ILE A 46 -7.28 3.93 0.45
CA ILE A 46 -8.58 3.79 1.11
C ILE A 46 -8.86 5.02 1.96
N LYS A 47 -10.07 5.59 1.84
CA LYS A 47 -10.54 6.73 2.64
C LYS A 47 -10.69 6.30 4.10
N SER A 48 -9.70 6.61 4.92
CA SER A 48 -9.65 6.30 6.35
C SER A 48 -8.81 7.36 7.06
N ASN A 49 -8.83 7.36 8.40
CA ASN A 49 -8.03 8.28 9.21
C ASN A 49 -6.51 8.06 9.06
N TRP A 50 -6.09 6.99 8.37
CA TRP A 50 -4.69 6.63 8.20
C TRP A 50 -3.86 7.77 7.58
N SER A 51 -4.34 8.43 6.52
CA SER A 51 -3.54 9.46 5.84
C SER A 51 -3.30 10.66 6.75
N HIS A 52 -4.33 11.11 7.48
CA HIS A 52 -4.21 12.22 8.42
C HIS A 52 -3.19 11.90 9.51
N ILE A 53 -3.34 10.76 10.18
CA ILE A 53 -2.43 10.34 11.26
C ILE A 53 -1.00 10.22 10.73
N ALA A 54 -0.80 9.52 9.60
CA ALA A 54 0.53 9.30 9.04
C ALA A 54 1.21 10.61 8.61
N MET A 55 0.47 11.52 7.96
CA MET A 55 1.02 12.77 7.46
C MET A 55 1.27 13.78 8.58
N ASP A 56 0.41 13.82 9.62
CA ASP A 56 0.64 14.66 10.79
C ASP A 56 1.90 14.24 11.56
N HIS A 57 2.11 12.93 11.72
CA HIS A 57 3.35 12.39 12.28
C HIS A 57 4.57 12.73 11.42
N LEU A 58 4.47 12.62 10.09
CA LEU A 58 5.55 12.99 9.17
C LEU A 58 5.92 14.47 9.30
N VAL A 59 4.93 15.38 9.32
CA VAL A 59 5.16 16.82 9.50
C VAL A 59 5.79 17.10 10.87
N LYS A 60 5.24 16.53 11.94
CA LYS A 60 5.76 16.73 13.30
C LYS A 60 7.21 16.25 13.45
N SER A 61 7.53 15.07 12.92
CA SER A 61 8.86 14.47 13.02
C SER A 61 9.94 15.18 12.20
N SER A 62 9.55 15.91 11.15
CA SER A 62 10.47 16.59 10.23
C SER A 62 10.67 18.07 10.55
N ARG A 63 9.91 18.64 11.48
CA ARG A 63 9.97 20.06 11.85
C ARG A 63 11.37 20.44 12.35
N GLY A 64 11.94 21.51 11.81
CA GLY A 64 13.29 21.99 12.13
C GLY A 64 14.42 21.17 11.52
N THR A 65 14.12 20.21 10.65
CA THR A 65 15.12 19.39 9.94
C THR A 65 15.18 19.78 8.46
N ASP A 66 16.22 19.34 7.76
CA ASP A 66 16.34 19.51 6.30
C ASP A 66 15.17 18.90 5.51
N TYR A 67 14.45 17.95 6.11
CA TYR A 67 13.30 17.29 5.49
C TYR A 67 11.99 18.06 5.62
N GLU A 68 11.93 19.16 6.40
CA GLU A 68 10.67 19.85 6.71
C GLU A 68 9.89 20.26 5.45
N LYS A 69 10.56 20.84 4.46
CA LYS A 69 9.92 21.33 3.23
C LYS A 69 9.32 20.18 2.42
N VAL A 70 10.07 19.10 2.23
CA VAL A 70 9.64 17.93 1.44
C VAL A 70 8.56 17.14 2.16
N ALA A 71 8.66 16.99 3.48
CA ALA A 71 7.66 16.33 4.31
C ALA A 71 6.32 17.07 4.28
N ASN A 72 6.32 18.40 4.42
CA ASN A 72 5.12 19.21 4.30
C ASN A 72 4.47 19.12 2.90
N LYS A 73 5.29 19.09 1.84
CA LYS A 73 4.80 18.90 0.47
C LYS A 73 4.11 17.54 0.31
N MET A 74 4.78 16.48 0.75
CA MET A 74 4.25 15.11 0.72
C MET A 74 2.96 14.96 1.53
N ALA A 75 2.91 15.57 2.72
CA ALA A 75 1.72 15.57 3.57
C ALA A 75 0.50 16.15 2.86
N ARG A 76 0.65 17.32 2.24
CA ARG A 76 -0.42 17.98 1.49
C ARG A 76 -0.89 17.13 0.30
N GLN A 77 0.04 16.60 -0.47
CA GLN A 77 -0.27 15.81 -1.67
C GLN A 77 -0.94 14.49 -1.33
N THR A 78 -0.42 13.77 -0.33
CA THR A 78 -1.00 12.52 0.16
C THR A 78 -2.41 12.75 0.68
N ASN A 79 -2.64 13.75 1.53
CA ASN A 79 -3.99 14.07 2.01
C ASN A 79 -4.95 14.43 0.87
N LYS A 80 -4.50 15.16 -0.16
CA LYS A 80 -5.29 15.45 -1.36
C LYS A 80 -5.67 14.18 -2.11
N ILE A 81 -4.74 13.24 -2.30
CA ILE A 81 -5.01 11.94 -2.95
C ILE A 81 -6.05 11.15 -2.16
N TYR A 82 -5.88 11.08 -0.83
CA TYR A 82 -6.79 10.33 0.04
C TYR A 82 -8.18 10.96 0.19
N ALA A 83 -8.30 12.28 0.01
CA ALA A 83 -9.60 12.97 -0.07
C ALA A 83 -10.29 12.77 -1.43
N SER A 84 -9.52 12.61 -2.52
CA SER A 84 -10.02 12.56 -3.90
C SER A 84 -10.78 11.27 -4.26
N LYS A 85 -11.20 11.17 -5.53
CA LYS A 85 -11.79 9.96 -6.12
C LYS A 85 -10.80 8.79 -6.29
N PHE A 86 -9.50 9.05 -6.17
CA PHE A 86 -8.47 8.01 -6.30
C PHE A 86 -8.43 7.07 -5.09
N ALA A 87 -8.92 7.51 -3.93
CA ALA A 87 -9.09 6.66 -2.76
C ALA A 87 -10.48 6.02 -2.70
N SER A 88 -10.51 4.71 -2.50
CA SER A 88 -11.75 3.94 -2.43
C SER A 88 -12.39 3.99 -1.04
N LYS A 89 -13.70 3.76 -0.95
CA LYS A 89 -14.40 3.66 0.35
C LYS A 89 -13.98 2.39 1.11
N PRO A 90 -13.93 2.39 2.45
CA PRO A 90 -13.65 1.18 3.25
C PRO A 90 -14.59 0.01 2.96
N SER A 91 -15.84 0.30 2.61
CA SER A 91 -16.83 -0.73 2.23
C SER A 91 -16.40 -1.58 1.04
N LEU A 92 -15.51 -1.09 0.17
CA LEU A 92 -14.91 -1.90 -0.89
C LEU A 92 -14.04 -3.02 -0.33
N VAL A 93 -13.25 -2.74 0.71
CA VAL A 93 -12.41 -3.74 1.39
C VAL A 93 -13.29 -4.79 2.07
N ALA A 94 -14.30 -4.36 2.81
CA ALA A 94 -15.24 -5.27 3.48
C ALA A 94 -15.95 -6.20 2.48
N LYS A 95 -16.48 -5.64 1.38
CA LYS A 95 -17.08 -6.43 0.29
C LYS A 95 -16.10 -7.42 -0.32
N LYS A 96 -14.83 -7.03 -0.47
CA LYS A 96 -13.79 -7.91 -1.02
C LYS A 96 -13.49 -9.06 -0.06
N ILE A 97 -13.33 -8.78 1.23
CA ILE A 97 -13.12 -9.80 2.27
C ILE A 97 -14.29 -10.79 2.29
N LYS A 98 -15.54 -10.29 2.33
CA LYS A 98 -16.73 -11.16 2.27
C LYS A 98 -16.69 -12.08 1.05
N LYS A 99 -16.43 -11.54 -0.13
CA LYS A 99 -16.34 -12.32 -1.37
C LYS A 99 -15.22 -13.38 -1.33
N VAL A 100 -14.11 -13.09 -0.66
CA VAL A 100 -13.01 -14.04 -0.50
C VAL A 100 -13.43 -15.17 0.44
N VAL A 101 -14.05 -14.85 1.58
CA VAL A 101 -14.52 -15.86 2.54
C VAL A 101 -15.58 -16.77 1.92
N ASP A 102 -16.50 -16.22 1.13
CA ASP A 102 -17.59 -16.97 0.48
C ASP A 102 -17.13 -17.79 -0.74
N SER A 103 -15.86 -17.76 -1.13
CA SER A 103 -15.38 -18.34 -2.39
C SER A 103 -14.79 -19.74 -2.24
N ASN A 104 -15.25 -20.66 -3.09
CA ASN A 104 -14.68 -22.01 -3.20
C ASN A 104 -13.28 -22.04 -3.82
N HIS A 105 -12.93 -21.04 -4.64
CA HIS A 105 -11.66 -20.95 -5.34
C HIS A 105 -10.89 -19.68 -4.93
N LEU A 106 -10.03 -19.85 -3.91
CA LEU A 106 -9.21 -18.76 -3.39
C LEU A 106 -7.95 -18.58 -4.21
N ARG A 107 -7.69 -17.33 -4.62
CA ARG A 107 -6.37 -16.89 -5.08
C ARG A 107 -5.53 -16.51 -3.86
N PRO A 108 -4.21 -16.72 -3.87
CA PRO A 108 -3.35 -16.30 -2.75
C PRO A 108 -3.40 -14.79 -2.48
N ARG A 109 -3.65 -13.97 -3.52
CA ARG A 109 -3.53 -12.51 -3.48
C ARG A 109 -4.68 -11.83 -4.20
N TYR A 110 -5.24 -10.80 -3.59
CA TYR A 110 -6.28 -9.96 -4.18
C TYR A 110 -5.86 -8.50 -4.14
N LEU A 111 -5.36 -8.01 -5.28
CA LEU A 111 -5.04 -6.61 -5.52
C LEU A 111 -6.26 -5.85 -6.07
N PHE A 112 -6.67 -4.76 -5.40
CA PHE A 112 -7.82 -3.96 -5.79
C PHE A 112 -7.73 -2.51 -5.30
N GLY A 113 -8.60 -1.64 -5.83
CA GLY A 113 -8.53 -0.20 -5.64
C GLY A 113 -7.96 0.50 -6.89
N PHE A 114 -8.38 1.74 -7.11
CA PHE A 114 -8.21 2.45 -8.37
C PHE A 114 -6.72 2.62 -8.78
N SER A 115 -5.84 2.90 -7.83
CA SER A 115 -4.40 3.11 -8.09
C SER A 115 -3.53 1.86 -7.99
N ALA A 116 -4.09 0.71 -7.58
CA ALA A 116 -3.28 -0.40 -7.09
C ALA A 116 -2.62 -1.23 -8.21
N LYS A 117 -3.36 -1.49 -9.29
CA LYS A 117 -2.89 -2.33 -10.40
C LYS A 117 -1.83 -1.66 -11.29
N PRO A 118 -2.00 -0.40 -11.75
CA PRO A 118 -1.01 0.24 -12.61
C PRO A 118 0.33 0.41 -11.90
N THR A 119 0.32 0.85 -10.63
CA THR A 119 1.54 1.08 -9.84
C THR A 119 2.39 -0.19 -9.71
N ILE A 120 1.76 -1.33 -9.39
CA ILE A 120 2.46 -2.60 -9.28
C ILE A 120 2.93 -3.12 -10.64
N PHE A 121 2.12 -2.94 -11.69
CA PHE A 121 2.51 -3.33 -13.04
C PHE A 121 3.78 -2.59 -13.50
N PHE A 122 3.83 -1.27 -13.32
CA PHE A 122 5.02 -0.48 -13.65
C PHE A 122 6.22 -0.85 -12.78
N ASN A 123 6.02 -1.07 -11.47
CA ASN A 123 7.11 -1.49 -10.59
C ASN A 123 7.68 -2.87 -10.96
N ALA A 124 6.88 -3.73 -11.60
CA ALA A 124 7.31 -5.07 -12.02
C ALA A 124 8.06 -5.07 -13.35
N ILE A 125 7.87 -4.06 -14.20
CA ILE A 125 8.37 -4.05 -15.59
C ILE A 125 9.45 -3.00 -15.80
N LEU A 126 9.36 -1.85 -15.13
CA LEU A 126 10.31 -0.77 -15.33
C LEU A 126 11.61 -1.03 -14.54
N PRO A 127 12.78 -0.80 -15.16
CA PRO A 127 14.05 -0.69 -14.45
C PRO A 127 13.97 0.31 -13.29
N THR A 128 14.66 0.01 -12.19
CA THR A 128 14.65 0.83 -10.96
C THR A 128 14.91 2.31 -11.24
N ARG A 129 15.89 2.63 -12.09
CA ARG A 129 16.23 4.02 -12.45
C ARG A 129 15.07 4.78 -13.12
N LEU A 130 14.26 4.10 -13.91
CA LEU A 130 13.08 4.72 -14.54
C LEU A 130 11.96 4.91 -13.52
N MET A 131 11.81 3.93 -12.62
CA MET A 131 10.81 4.04 -11.56
C MET A 131 11.14 5.15 -10.55
N ASP A 132 12.41 5.29 -10.18
CA ASP A 132 12.90 6.37 -9.31
C ASP A 132 12.67 7.76 -9.90
N LYS A 133 12.63 7.89 -11.23
CA LYS A 133 12.28 9.15 -11.91
C LYS A 133 10.77 9.42 -11.94
N LEU A 134 9.95 8.38 -11.98
CA LEU A 134 8.49 8.49 -12.02
C LEU A 134 7.89 8.74 -10.63
N ILE A 135 8.45 8.16 -9.58
CA ILE A 135 7.92 8.25 -8.21
C ILE A 135 7.81 9.71 -7.71
N PRO A 136 8.82 10.58 -7.90
CA PRO A 136 8.71 12.01 -7.55
C PRO A 136 7.65 12.76 -8.36
N MET A 137 7.30 12.28 -9.55
CA MET A 137 6.31 12.91 -10.43
C MET A 137 4.86 12.68 -9.95
N PHE A 138 4.65 11.65 -9.13
CA PHE A 138 3.37 11.40 -8.43
C PHE A 138 3.31 12.00 -7.02
N MET A 139 4.44 12.58 -6.55
CA MET A 139 4.56 13.38 -5.33
C MET A 139 4.49 14.87 -5.70
#